data_AF-A0A516K1Z9-F1
#
_entry.id   AF-A0A516K1Z9-F1
#
_cell.length_a   1.000
_cell.length_b   1.000
_cell.length_c   1.000
_cell.angle_alpha   90.00
_cell.angle_beta   90.00
_cell.angle_gamma   90.00
#
_symmetry.space_group_name_H-M   'P 1'
#
loop_
_entity.id
_entity.type
_entity.pdbx_description
1 polymer ?
#
loop_
_entity_poly.entity_id
_entity_poly.type
_entity_poly.pdbx_seq_one_letter_code
_entity_poly.pdbx_strand_id
1 'polypeptide(L)'
;MADTPDRSAEFLKALQKGKVVAVGNKGTGEVDVTGLADGTVVKDGDYQVVFDTDNTKTLSSVASDPIDAPGVTVPTTPPSLG
;
A
#
# COMPACT_ATOMS: atom_id res chain seq x y z
N MET A 1 12.41 21.05 13.21
CA MET A 1 12.61 19.83 12.40
C MET A 1 11.43 18.95 12.73
N ALA A 2 10.67 18.47 11.75
CA ALA A 2 9.57 17.55 12.04
C ALA A 2 10.21 16.21 12.43
N ASP A 3 9.99 15.76 13.67
CA ASP A 3 10.27 14.39 14.08
C ASP A 3 9.39 13.47 13.23
N THR A 4 9.94 12.92 12.15
CA THR A 4 9.27 11.84 11.43
C THR A 4 9.11 10.69 12.44
N PRO A 5 7.89 10.22 12.72
CA PRO A 5 7.68 9.15 13.68
C PRO A 5 8.53 7.93 13.31
N ASP A 6 9.16 7.29 14.30
CA ASP A 6 9.93 6.06 14.06
C ASP A 6 8.96 4.93 13.66
N ARG A 7 9.02 4.57 12.38
CA ARG A 7 8.17 3.52 11.79
C ARG A 7 8.90 2.20 11.60
N SER A 8 10.11 2.09 12.16
CA SER A 8 11.01 0.94 12.04
C SER A 8 10.39 -0.35 12.61
N ALA A 9 9.40 -0.23 13.49
CA ALA A 9 8.66 -1.34 14.08
C ALA A 9 7.23 -1.50 13.55
N GLU A 10 6.85 -0.79 12.49
CA GLU A 10 5.48 -0.80 11.95
C GLU A 10 5.42 -1.52 10.60
N PHE A 11 4.24 -2.03 10.26
CA PHE A 11 3.90 -2.58 8.96
C PHE A 11 3.18 -1.51 8.15
N LEU A 12 3.56 -1.33 6.89
CA LEU A 12 2.77 -0.54 5.95
C LEU A 12 1.65 -1.42 5.37
N LYS A 13 0.39 -1.01 5.52
CA LYS A 13 -0.77 -1.72 4.97
C LYS A 13 -1.37 -0.90 3.83
N ALA A 14 -1.76 -1.57 2.75
CA ALA A 14 -2.48 -0.95 1.65
C ALA A 14 -3.98 -1.21 1.79
N LEU A 15 -4.78 -0.16 1.66
CA LEU A 15 -6.22 -0.18 1.68
C LEU A 15 -6.76 0.14 0.30
N GLN A 16 -7.84 -0.53 -0.07
CA GLN A 16 -8.65 -0.18 -1.22
C GLN A 16 -10.10 0.00 -0.75
N LYS A 17 -10.69 1.17 -0.98
CA LYS A 17 -12.06 1.50 -0.54
C LYS A 17 -12.28 1.20 0.96
N GLY A 18 -11.29 1.53 1.80
CA GLY A 18 -11.32 1.33 3.25
C GLY A 18 -11.06 -0.11 3.74
N LYS A 19 -10.72 -1.06 2.86
CA LYS A 19 -10.40 -2.45 3.24
C LYS A 19 -8.92 -2.76 3.01
N VAL A 20 -8.27 -3.41 3.97
CA VAL A 20 -6.88 -3.86 3.83
C VAL A 20 -6.78 -4.97 2.77
N VAL A 21 -6.03 -4.70 1.71
CA VAL A 21 -5.81 -5.65 0.59
C VAL A 21 -4.43 -6.29 0.65
N ALA A 22 -3.43 -5.55 1.13
CA ALA A 22 -2.04 -6.01 1.27
C ALA A 22 -1.41 -5.49 2.56
N VAL A 23 -0.44 -6.25 3.06
CA VAL A 23 0.34 -5.94 4.26
C VAL A 23 1.81 -6.12 3.88
N GLY A 24 2.60 -5.07 4.08
CA GLY A 24 4.02 -5.05 3.85
C GLY A 24 4.82 -5.74 4.96
N ASN A 25 6.14 -5.66 4.86
CA ASN A 25 7.03 -6.17 5.89
C ASN A 25 7.25 -5.14 7.00
N LYS A 26 7.60 -5.64 8.19
CA LYS A 26 7.88 -4.77 9.34
C LYS A 26 9.09 -3.89 9.06
N GLY A 27 8.94 -2.59 9.30
CA GLY A 27 10.04 -1.62 9.25
C GLY A 27 10.55 -1.28 7.85
N THR A 28 9.95 -1.82 6.77
CA THR A 28 10.36 -1.46 5.41
C THR A 28 9.74 -0.15 4.96
N GLY A 29 8.55 0.19 5.46
CA GLY A 29 7.78 1.32 4.96
C GLY A 29 7.29 1.13 3.53
N GLU A 30 7.16 -0.13 3.10
CA GLU A 30 6.80 -0.52 1.74
C GLU A 30 5.74 -1.62 1.77
N VAL A 31 4.84 -1.61 0.77
CA VAL A 31 3.80 -2.63 0.58
C VAL A 31 3.53 -2.85 -0.89
N ASP A 32 3.49 -4.12 -1.31
CA ASP A 32 3.21 -4.50 -2.69
C ASP A 32 1.73 -4.86 -2.87
N VAL A 33 1.08 -4.20 -3.82
CA VAL A 33 -0.26 -4.59 -4.30
C VAL A 33 -0.11 -5.39 -5.58
N THR A 34 -0.48 -6.66 -5.54
CA THR A 34 -0.37 -7.59 -6.68
C THR A 34 -1.74 -8.06 -7.18
N GLY A 35 -1.78 -8.71 -8.34
CA GLY A 35 -3.01 -9.27 -8.92
C GLY A 35 -3.85 -8.30 -9.75
N LEU A 36 -3.29 -7.14 -10.10
CA LEU A 36 -3.93 -6.20 -11.04
C LEU A 36 -3.66 -6.64 -12.48
N ALA A 37 -4.67 -6.45 -13.35
CA ALA A 37 -4.52 -6.68 -14.78
C ALA A 37 -3.57 -5.65 -15.41
N ASP A 38 -2.92 -6.05 -16.50
CA ASP A 38 -2.08 -5.18 -17.30
C ASP A 38 -2.87 -3.98 -17.85
N GLY A 39 -2.23 -2.81 -17.86
CA GLY A 39 -2.88 -1.57 -18.29
C GLY A 39 -3.94 -1.02 -17.34
N THR A 40 -4.15 -1.63 -16.16
CA THR A 40 -5.04 -1.07 -15.13
C THR A 40 -4.53 0.30 -14.70
N VAL A 41 -5.40 1.31 -14.78
CA VAL A 41 -5.13 2.66 -14.31
C VAL A 41 -5.64 2.80 -12.89
N VAL A 42 -4.72 2.98 -11.95
CA VAL A 42 -4.99 3.32 -10.54
C VAL A 42 -4.90 4.83 -10.40
N LYS A 43 -5.96 5.46 -9.88
CA LYS A 43 -5.98 6.91 -9.65
C LYS A 43 -5.40 7.26 -8.28
N ASP A 44 -4.96 8.51 -8.12
CA ASP A 44 -4.60 9.05 -6.81
C ASP A 44 -5.74 8.84 -5.81
N GLY A 45 -5.43 8.24 -4.66
CA GLY A 45 -6.41 7.92 -3.62
C GLY A 45 -7.29 6.69 -3.88
N ASP A 46 -7.18 6.00 -5.03
CA ASP A 46 -7.85 4.68 -5.20
C ASP A 46 -7.33 3.66 -4.18
N TYR A 47 -6.06 3.80 -3.82
CA TYR A 47 -5.44 3.12 -2.69
C TYR A 47 -4.99 4.12 -1.64
N GLN A 48 -5.04 3.69 -0.39
CA GLN A 48 -4.50 4.42 0.75
C GLN A 48 -3.52 3.54 1.49
N VAL A 49 -2.57 4.15 2.19
CA VAL A 49 -1.62 3.44 3.04
C VAL A 49 -1.76 3.88 4.49
N VAL A 50 -1.56 2.94 5.40
CA VAL A 50 -1.54 3.18 6.86
C VAL A 50 -0.38 2.43 7.47
N PHE A 51 0.19 3.01 8.52
CA PHE A 51 1.15 2.33 9.37
C PHE A 51 0.42 1.69 10.54
N ASP A 52 0.79 0.46 10.84
CA ASP A 52 0.17 -0.32 11.90
C ASP A 52 1.23 -1.15 12.63
N THR A 53 0.97 -1.49 13.88
CA THR A 53 1.87 -2.31 14.70
C THR A 53 1.61 -3.81 14.54
N ASP A 54 0.46 -4.19 13.96
CA ASP A 54 0.09 -5.57 13.67
C ASP A 54 0.21 -5.93 12.18
N ASN A 55 0.38 -7.21 11.87
CA ASN A 55 0.55 -7.73 10.51
C ASN A 55 -0.73 -8.37 9.92
N THR A 56 -1.90 -8.12 10.51
CA THR A 56 -3.16 -8.70 10.08
C THR A 56 -3.77 -7.92 8.90
N LYS A 57 -4.68 -8.56 8.16
CA LYS A 57 -5.49 -7.90 7.11
C LYS A 57 -6.68 -7.11 7.68
N THR A 58 -6.50 -6.52 8.86
CA THR A 58 -7.44 -5.60 9.50
C THR A 58 -6.65 -4.42 10.07
N LEU A 59 -7.32 -3.30 10.37
CA LEU A 59 -6.68 -2.18 11.04
C LEU A 59 -6.78 -2.36 12.55
N SER A 60 -5.67 -2.14 13.27
CA SER A 60 -5.74 -1.97 14.71
C SER A 60 -6.34 -0.61 15.07
N SER A 61 -6.73 -0.46 16.33
CA SER A 61 -7.17 0.83 16.87
C SER A 61 -6.04 1.87 16.98
N VAL A 62 -4.79 1.46 16.80
CA VAL A 62 -3.59 2.33 16.85
C VAL A 62 -3.00 2.58 15.46
N ALA A 63 -3.65 2.10 14.40
CA ALA A 63 -3.24 2.39 13.03
C ALA A 63 -3.23 3.91 12.79
N SER A 64 -2.27 4.37 12.00
CA SER A 64 -2.20 5.78 11.61
C SER A 64 -3.40 6.19 10.75
N ASP A 65 -3.60 7.49 10.59
CA ASP A 65 -4.53 8.01 9.59
C ASP A 65 -4.18 7.48 8.18
N PRO A 66 -5.19 7.15 7.35
CA PRO A 66 -4.99 6.80 5.94
C PRO A 66 -4.38 7.95 5.15
N ILE A 67 -3.37 7.61 4.35
CA ILE A 67 -2.71 8.54 3.43
C ILE A 67 -2.97 8.07 2.00
N ASP A 68 -3.42 8.96 1.13
CA ASP A 68 -3.66 8.62 -0.27
C ASP A 68 -2.35 8.27 -0.99
N ALA A 69 -2.35 7.11 -1.65
CA ALA A 69 -1.25 6.70 -2.51
C ALA A 69 -1.36 7.43 -3.87
N PRO A 70 -0.23 7.78 -4.50
CA PRO A 70 -0.24 8.36 -5.84
C PRO A 70 -0.77 7.36 -6.87
N GLY A 71 -1.40 7.87 -7.92
CA GLY A 71 -1.89 7.07 -9.04
C GLY A 71 -0.75 6.42 -9.82
N VAL A 72 -1.03 5.26 -10.43
CA VAL A 72 -0.09 4.53 -11.27
C VAL A 72 -0.83 3.71 -12.33
N THR A 73 -0.23 3.56 -13.51
CA THR A 73 -0.71 2.61 -14.52
C THR A 73 0.12 1.33 -14.44
N VAL A 74 -0.54 0.19 -14.26
CA VAL A 74 0.11 -1.12 -14.26
C VAL A 74 0.77 -1.33 -15.63
N PRO A 75 2.09 -1.58 -15.70
CA PRO A 75 2.78 -1.79 -16.95
C PRO A 75 2.14 -2.92 -17.78
N THR A 76 2.00 -2.69 -19.08
CA THR A 76 1.59 -3.74 -20.00
C THR A 76 2.78 -4.61 -20.36
N THR A 77 2.64 -5.93 -20.24
CA THR A 77 3.62 -6.84 -20.82
C THR A 77 3.48 -6.75 -22.35
N PRO A 78 4.52 -6.33 -23.08
CA PRO A 78 4.47 -6.33 -24.54
C PRO A 78 4.18 -7.76 -25.02
N PRO A 79 3.41 -7.95 -26.10
CA PRO A 79 3.26 -9.27 -26.68
C PRO A 79 4.66 -9.83 -27.00
N SER A 80 4.97 -11.03 -26.49
CA SER A 80 6.21 -11.72 -26.85
C SER A 80 6.17 -11.95 -28.36
N LEU A 81 7.03 -11.25 -29.10
CA LEU A 81 7.28 -11.57 -30.50
C LEU A 81 8.00 -12.92 -30.50
N GLY A 82 7.29 -13.97 -30.90
CA GLY A 82 7.81 -15.33 -31.02
C GLY A 82 8.77 -15.50 -32.18
#